data_AF-A0A6B3AUI4-F1
#
_entry.id   AF-A0A6B3AUI4-F1
#
_cell.length_a   1.000
_cell.length_b   1.000
_cell.length_c   1.000
_cell.angle_alpha   90.00
_cell.angle_beta   90.00
_cell.angle_gamma   90.00
#
_symmetry.space_group_name_H-M   'P 1'
#
loop_
_entity.id
_entity.type
_entity.pdbx_description
1 polymer ?
#
loop_
_entity_poly.entity_id
_entity_poly.type
_entity_poly.pdbx_seq_one_letter_code
_entity_poly.pdbx_strand_id
1 'polypeptide(L)' 'MSGAADENGGGGPGAPELHDAGLLPELVARLRGAGLDPDVEQLCDALWLARWTRGASAPGE' A
#
# COMPACT_ATOMS: atom_id res chain seq x y z
N MET A 1 -6.98 -12.80 46.97
CA MET A 1 -6.51 -11.57 46.30
C MET A 1 -6.45 -11.87 44.82
N SER A 2 -7.39 -11.30 44.07
CA SER A 2 -7.43 -11.32 42.61
C SER A 2 -6.28 -10.49 42.03
N GLY A 3 -5.66 -10.97 40.97
CA GLY A 3 -4.72 -10.22 40.14
C GLY A 3 -4.77 -10.80 38.75
N ALA A 4 -5.64 -10.24 37.90
CA ALA A 4 -5.72 -10.59 36.50
C ALA A 4 -4.40 -10.23 35.82
N ALA A 5 -3.87 -11.15 35.03
CA ALA A 5 -2.76 -10.88 34.13
C ALA A 5 -3.22 -9.83 33.12
N ASP A 6 -2.60 -8.65 33.22
CA ASP A 6 -2.66 -7.60 32.22
C ASP A 6 -1.75 -8.03 31.05
N GLU A 7 -2.35 -8.77 30.12
CA GLU A 7 -1.67 -9.19 28.90
C GLU A 7 -2.58 -8.91 27.70
N ASN A 8 -2.58 -7.67 27.23
CA ASN A 8 -2.51 -7.29 25.82
C ASN A 8 -3.06 -5.88 25.63
N GLY A 9 -2.15 -4.94 25.45
CA GLY A 9 -2.47 -3.59 25.04
C GLY A 9 -1.23 -2.87 24.55
N GLY A 10 -0.41 -3.54 23.75
CA GLY A 10 0.73 -2.95 23.05
C GLY A 10 0.24 -2.00 21.95
N GLY A 11 -0.40 -0.91 22.34
CA GLY A 11 -0.85 0.16 21.46
C GLY A 11 0.29 1.14 21.21
N GLY A 12 1.04 0.92 20.13
CA GLY A 12 1.94 1.92 19.58
C GLY A 12 2.54 1.51 18.24
N PRO A 13 2.92 2.47 17.37
CA PRO A 13 2.24 3.69 16.99
C PRO A 13 1.38 3.47 15.72
N GLY A 14 0.15 3.99 15.71
CA GLY A 14 -0.70 3.94 14.53
C GLY A 14 -0.12 4.76 13.37
N ALA A 15 0.32 4.07 12.31
CA ALA A 15 0.40 4.55 10.94
C ALA A 15 0.76 3.37 9.99
N PRO A 16 0.05 3.14 8.87
CA PRO A 16 -1.32 3.50 8.58
C PRO A 16 -2.13 2.34 7.93
N GLU A 17 -3.37 2.16 8.39
CA GLU A 17 -4.47 1.41 7.75
C GLU A 17 -4.86 1.96 6.35
N LEU A 18 -3.97 2.70 5.69
CA LEU A 18 -4.11 3.22 4.33
C LEU A 18 -3.85 2.13 3.28
N HIS A 19 -3.15 1.05 3.67
CA HIS A 19 -2.75 -0.03 2.77
C HIS A 19 -3.77 -1.19 2.76
N ASP A 20 -4.59 -1.33 3.81
CA ASP A 20 -5.28 -2.60 4.09
C ASP A 20 -6.76 -2.70 3.68
N ALA A 21 -7.46 -1.63 3.26
CA ALA A 21 -8.88 -1.81 2.88
C ALA A 21 -9.53 -0.86 1.85
N GLY A 22 -9.05 0.37 1.65
CA GLY A 22 -9.87 1.39 0.94
C GLY A 22 -9.23 2.05 -0.28
N LEU A 23 -7.96 2.46 -0.19
CA LEU A 23 -7.37 3.38 -1.17
C LEU A 23 -6.90 2.71 -2.46
N LEU A 24 -6.38 1.48 -2.36
CA LEU A 24 -5.96 0.69 -3.52
C LEU A 24 -7.16 0.34 -4.42
N PRO A 25 -8.28 -0.19 -3.89
CA PRO A 25 -9.49 -0.41 -4.68
C PRO A 25 -10.06 0.87 -5.31
N GLU A 26 -10.04 1.99 -4.58
CA GLU A 26 -10.52 3.28 -5.10
C GLU A 26 -9.65 3.81 -6.26
N LEU A 27 -8.33 3.67 -6.14
CA LEU A 27 -7.39 4.03 -7.19
C LEU A 27 -7.58 3.15 -8.43
N VAL A 28 -7.75 1.83 -8.25
CA VAL A 28 -8.08 0.90 -9.34
C VAL A 28 -9.39 1.30 -10.04
N ALA A 29 -10.44 1.63 -9.28
CA ALA A 29 -11.71 2.09 -9.84
C ALA A 29 -11.54 3.39 -10.66
N ARG A 30 -10.71 4.31 -10.18
CA ARG A 30 -10.39 5.56 -10.91
C ARG A 30 -9.60 5.30 -12.19
N LEU A 31 -8.62 4.39 -12.16
CA LEU A 31 -7.84 4.00 -13.33
C LEU A 31 -8.68 3.27 -14.37
N ARG A 32 -9.60 2.40 -13.94
CA ARG A 32 -10.60 1.77 -14.81
C ARG A 32 -11.52 2.80 -15.45
N GLY A 33 -11.99 3.79 -14.68
CA GLY A 33 -12.77 4.91 -15.21
C GLY A 33 -12.01 5.74 -16.26
N ALA A 34 -10.68 5.75 -16.21
CA ALA A 34 -9.80 6.35 -17.21
C ALA A 34 -9.44 5.41 -18.39
N GLY A 35 -9.90 4.16 -18.36
CA GLY A 35 -9.68 3.15 -19.42
C GLY A 35 -8.43 2.28 -19.28
N LEU A 36 -7.70 2.35 -18.15
CA LEU A 36 -6.42 1.63 -17.95
C LEU A 36 -6.58 0.22 -17.35
N ASP A 37 -7.78 -0.15 -16.87
CA ASP A 37 -8.17 -1.44 -16.26
C ASP A 37 -7.07 -2.30 -15.57
N PRO A 38 -6.28 -1.76 -14.62
CA PRO A 38 -5.33 -2.58 -13.85
C PRO A 38 -6.03 -3.22 -12.64
N ASP A 39 -5.70 -4.46 -12.31
CA ASP A 39 -6.06 -5.05 -11.02
C ASP A 39 -5.11 -4.58 -9.90
N VAL A 40 -5.49 -4.77 -8.63
CA VAL A 40 -4.70 -4.42 -7.45
C VAL A 40 -3.31 -5.06 -7.49
N GLU A 41 -3.21 -6.34 -7.87
CA GLU A 41 -1.92 -7.03 -7.95
C GLU A 41 -1.03 -6.42 -9.03
N GLN A 42 -1.59 -6.10 -10.19
CA GLN A 42 -0.87 -5.50 -11.32
C GLN A 42 -0.42 -4.07 -11.01
N LEU A 43 -1.25 -3.30 -10.29
CA LEU A 43 -0.89 -1.96 -9.85
C LEU A 43 0.26 -2.01 -8.83
N CYS A 44 0.20 -2.94 -7.87
CA CYS A 44 1.29 -3.14 -6.91
C CYS A 44 2.58 -3.57 -7.59
N ASP A 45 2.52 -4.51 -8.54
CA ASP A 45 3.68 -4.97 -9.30
C ASP A 45 4.29 -3.83 -10.15
N ALA A 46 3.46 -3.04 -10.83
CA ALA A 46 3.90 -1.88 -11.61
C ALA A 46 4.55 -0.80 -10.73
N LEU A 47 4.00 -0.51 -9.55
CA LEU A 47 4.59 0.43 -8.58
C LEU A 47 5.91 -0.08 -8.03
N TRP A 48 6.01 -1.39 -7.77
CA TRP A 48 7.24 -2.04 -7.37
C TRP A 48 8.31 -1.93 -8.47
N LEU A 49 7.97 -2.30 -9.71
CA LEU A 49 8.86 -2.19 -10.87
C LEU A 49 9.30 -0.74 -11.14
N ALA A 50 8.38 0.23 -11.05
CA ALA A 50 8.69 1.64 -11.23
C ALA A 50 9.69 2.14 -10.18
N ARG A 51 9.56 1.69 -8.93
CA ARG A 51 10.53 2.02 -7.86
C ARG A 51 11.94 1.53 -8.21
N TRP A 52 12.05 0.32 -8.75
CA TRP A 52 13.33 -0.30 -9.05
C TRP A 52 13.96 0.17 -10.37
N THR A 53 13.15 0.57 -11.34
CA THR A 53 13.61 1.06 -12.66
C THR A 53 13.87 2.58 -12.69
N ARG A 54 13.46 3.32 -11.65
CA ARG A 54 13.67 4.78 -11.54
C ARG A 54 15.15 5.17 -11.55
N GLY A 55 16.05 4.31 -11.10
CA GLY A 55 17.49 4.54 -11.15
C GLY A 55 18.14 4.26 -12.51
N ALA A 56 17.49 3.48 -13.38
CA ALA A 56 18.00 3.12 -14.71
C ALA A 56 17.54 4.08 -15.82
N SER A 57 16.56 4.95 -15.53
CA SER A 57 15.91 5.82 -16.52
C SER A 57 16.37 7.28 -16.49
N ALA A 58 17.44 7.61 -15.76
CA ALA A 58 18.10 8.90 -15.95
C ALA A 58 19.01 8.78 -17.18
N PRO A 59 18.67 9.37 -18.35
CA PRO A 59 19.67 9.57 -19.37
C PRO A 59 20.75 10.47 -18.75
N GLY A 60 21.97 9.95 -18.66
CA GLY A 60 23.12 10.75 -18.29
C GLY A 60 23.20 11.96 -19.22
N GLU A 61 23.16 13.15 -18.63
CA GLU A 61 23.64 14.39 -19.24
C GLU A 61 25.17 14.38 -19.37
#